data_AF-A0A9D9M365-F1
#
_entry.id   AF-A0A9D9M365-F1
#
_cell.length_a   1.000
_cell.length_b   1.000
_cell.length_c   1.000
_cell.angle_alpha   90.00
_cell.angle_beta   90.00
_cell.angle_gamma   90.00
#
_symmetry.space_group_name_H-M   'P 1'
#
loop_
_entity.id
_entity.type
_entity.pdbx_description
1 polymer ?
#
loop_
_entity_poly.entity_id
_entity_poly.type
_entity_poly.pdbx_seq_one_letter_code
_entity_poly.pdbx_strand_id
1 'polypeptide(L)'
;MDKEFEKMTNLIIRPEKAEDFHNTELITMRSFWNKYFPGCVEHNMLRVIRASADYLPQISRVAELDGKIVGAAFYTRAWIVSKDSVRNEVAMLGPLAVEPTLEGNNIGGVLIYETIRLAKEVGIAGIILCGEPGYYPKFGFKLMQDFGITDADGNSYDAYLCYPLNEEFPTYKGHFEESPDFEKIEDPVALEKISKEFPAYRKVKVQEGFMQIFNQHLGVVESVNGEIFNVRYWELLIPCRLAEGLKQLPAAGSDVQFIWNHKGGESKITKVIKNLLEDEKKCVNRRKNDYA
;
A
#
# COMPACT_ATOMS: atom_id res chain seq x y z
N MET A 1 -9.79 25.39 -4.57
CA MET A 1 -8.47 24.92 -4.12
C MET A 1 -8.49 25.09 -2.61
N ASP A 2 -8.72 23.99 -1.89
CA ASP A 2 -9.13 24.01 -0.48
C ASP A 2 -7.99 24.39 0.46
N LYS A 3 -8.35 25.09 1.54
CA LYS A 3 -7.48 25.61 2.61
C LYS A 3 -6.60 24.55 3.31
N GLU A 4 -6.72 23.26 3.00
CA GLU A 4 -5.87 22.20 3.54
C GLU A 4 -4.51 22.06 2.83
N PHE A 5 -4.38 22.53 1.58
CA PHE A 5 -3.09 22.47 0.86
C PHE A 5 -2.03 23.44 1.41
N GLU A 6 -2.43 24.43 2.22
CA GLU A 6 -1.55 25.45 2.77
C GLU A 6 -0.51 24.92 3.78
N LYS A 7 -0.61 23.67 4.24
CA LYS A 7 0.30 23.11 5.25
C LYS A 7 1.51 22.35 4.73
N MET A 8 1.60 22.08 3.43
CA MET A 8 2.75 21.39 2.82
C MET A 8 3.38 22.26 1.72
N THR A 9 3.81 23.46 2.08
CA THR A 9 4.37 24.46 1.15
C THR A 9 5.60 23.96 0.37
N ASN A 10 6.18 22.82 0.76
CA ASN A 10 7.37 22.21 0.14
C ASN A 10 7.13 20.79 -0.40
N LEU A 11 5.89 20.38 -0.65
CA LEU A 11 5.62 19.10 -1.32
C LEU A 11 5.89 19.24 -2.82
N ILE A 12 6.84 18.47 -3.34
CA ILE A 12 7.25 18.46 -4.74
C ILE A 12 6.95 17.09 -5.33
N ILE A 13 6.22 17.05 -6.45
CA ILE A 13 6.07 15.84 -7.24
C ILE A 13 7.06 15.89 -8.39
N ARG A 14 7.90 14.87 -8.51
CA ARG A 14 8.97 14.83 -9.52
C ARG A 14 9.29 13.40 -9.96
N PRO A 15 9.98 13.22 -11.10
CA PRO A 15 10.57 11.94 -11.43
C PRO A 15 11.53 11.47 -10.33
N GLU A 16 11.60 10.14 -10.16
CA GLU A 16 12.59 9.51 -9.30
C GLU A 16 13.99 9.62 -9.90
N LYS A 17 15.00 9.77 -9.05
CA LYS A 17 16.41 9.66 -9.40
C LYS A 17 17.05 8.45 -8.71
N ALA A 18 18.20 8.00 -9.21
CA ALA A 18 18.92 6.88 -8.62
C ALA A 18 19.27 7.08 -7.13
N GLU A 19 19.53 8.31 -6.70
CA GLU A 19 19.79 8.68 -5.30
C GLU A 19 18.56 8.48 -4.38
N ASP A 20 17.36 8.46 -4.95
CA ASP A 20 16.11 8.27 -4.19
C ASP A 20 15.80 6.80 -3.92
N PHE A 21 16.37 5.87 -4.69
CA PHE A 21 15.90 4.47 -4.78
C PHE A 21 15.74 3.81 -3.42
N HIS A 22 16.73 3.94 -2.55
CA HIS A 22 16.70 3.37 -1.21
C HIS A 22 15.56 3.95 -0.35
N ASN A 23 15.34 5.26 -0.43
CA ASN A 23 14.29 5.92 0.34
C ASN A 23 12.90 5.60 -0.21
N THR A 24 12.73 5.52 -1.54
CA THR A 24 11.50 5.08 -2.19
C THR A 24 11.16 3.62 -1.81
N GLU A 25 12.16 2.74 -1.80
CA GLU A 25 12.00 1.35 -1.36
C GLU A 25 11.64 1.28 0.13
N LEU A 26 12.27 2.09 0.98
CA LEU A 26 11.97 2.15 2.42
C LEU A 26 10.52 2.60 2.68
N ILE A 27 10.07 3.73 2.10
CA ILE A 27 8.69 4.19 2.31
C ILE A 27 7.66 3.22 1.72
N THR A 28 8.02 2.49 0.65
CA THR A 28 7.15 1.47 0.07
C THR A 28 7.07 0.25 0.97
N MET A 29 8.20 -0.20 1.52
CA MET A 29 8.20 -1.26 2.54
C MET A 29 7.33 -0.84 3.73
N ARG A 30 7.50 0.38 4.23
CA ARG A 30 6.74 0.90 5.38
C ARG A 30 5.23 0.95 5.09
N SER A 31 4.83 1.47 3.92
CA SER A 31 3.42 1.62 3.53
C SER A 31 2.67 0.29 3.41
N PHE A 32 3.37 -0.80 3.06
CA PHE A 32 2.76 -2.12 2.87
C PHE A 32 3.05 -3.13 4.00
N TRP A 33 3.91 -2.77 4.97
CA TRP A 33 4.32 -3.69 6.03
C TRP A 33 3.14 -4.17 6.88
N ASN A 34 2.92 -5.48 6.96
CA ASN A 34 1.76 -6.09 7.61
C ASN A 34 0.43 -5.50 7.09
N LYS A 35 0.31 -5.19 5.80
CA LYS A 35 -0.97 -4.76 5.21
C LYS A 35 -1.79 -5.96 4.76
N TYR A 36 -1.21 -6.78 3.88
CA TYR A 36 -1.86 -7.96 3.30
C TYR A 36 -1.47 -9.26 3.99
N PHE A 37 -0.20 -9.39 4.39
CA PHE A 37 0.36 -10.56 5.07
C PHE A 37 1.55 -10.14 5.95
N PRO A 38 2.12 -11.03 6.80
CA PRO A 38 3.22 -10.65 7.69
C PRO A 38 4.48 -10.22 6.93
N GLY A 39 4.87 -8.94 7.05
CA GLY A 39 5.89 -8.32 6.19
C GLY A 39 5.28 -7.66 4.95
N CYS A 40 6.02 -7.61 3.85
CA CYS A 40 5.58 -7.11 2.54
C CYS A 40 6.59 -7.53 1.46
N VAL A 41 6.26 -7.34 0.18
CA VAL A 41 7.14 -7.59 -0.98
C VAL A 41 7.25 -6.37 -1.91
N GLU A 42 6.44 -5.34 -1.69
CA GLU A 42 6.23 -4.20 -2.58
C GLU A 42 7.47 -3.30 -2.71
N HIS A 43 8.39 -3.36 -1.76
CA HIS A 43 9.70 -2.70 -1.88
C HIS A 43 10.61 -3.40 -2.90
N ASN A 44 10.53 -4.73 -3.04
CA ASN A 44 11.20 -5.46 -4.13
C ASN A 44 10.52 -5.19 -5.49
N MET A 45 9.19 -5.03 -5.49
CA MET A 45 8.43 -4.65 -6.69
C MET A 45 8.99 -3.40 -7.37
N LEU A 46 9.48 -2.41 -6.63
CA LEU A 46 10.13 -1.25 -7.24
C LEU A 46 11.40 -1.60 -8.03
N ARG A 47 12.22 -2.55 -7.54
CA ARG A 47 13.41 -3.00 -8.28
C ARG A 47 13.03 -3.75 -9.55
N VAL A 48 12.02 -4.61 -9.45
CA VAL A 48 11.45 -5.34 -10.59
C VAL A 48 10.93 -4.35 -11.64
N ILE A 49 10.12 -3.37 -11.22
CA ILE A 49 9.59 -2.34 -12.11
C ILE A 49 10.70 -1.56 -12.79
N ARG A 50 11.68 -1.02 -12.04
CA ARG A 50 12.76 -0.22 -12.64
C ARG A 50 13.61 -0.99 -13.65
N ALA A 51 13.70 -2.32 -13.51
CA ALA A 51 14.42 -3.19 -14.43
C ALA A 51 13.55 -3.71 -15.60
N SER A 52 12.24 -3.50 -15.54
CA SER A 52 11.29 -4.00 -16.53
C SER A 52 11.32 -3.19 -17.83
N ALA A 53 11.15 -3.88 -18.96
CA ALA A 53 10.91 -3.21 -20.24
C ALA A 53 9.53 -2.51 -20.28
N ASP A 54 8.62 -2.91 -19.40
CA ASP A 54 7.28 -2.34 -19.30
C ASP A 54 7.22 -1.12 -18.39
N TYR A 55 8.32 -0.70 -17.77
CA TYR A 55 8.34 0.48 -16.91
C TYR A 55 7.92 1.74 -17.68
N LEU A 56 7.04 2.55 -17.06
CA LEU A 56 6.60 3.84 -17.57
C LEU A 56 7.19 4.99 -16.72
N PRO A 57 8.50 5.31 -16.85
CA PRO A 57 9.15 6.37 -16.08
C PRO A 57 8.60 7.77 -16.37
N GLN A 58 8.04 7.99 -17.56
CA GLN A 58 7.42 9.26 -17.94
C GLN A 58 6.18 9.60 -17.12
N ILE A 59 5.50 8.57 -16.57
CA ILE A 59 4.32 8.70 -15.71
C ILE A 59 4.68 8.57 -14.23
N SER A 60 5.59 7.66 -13.88
CA SER A 60 5.93 7.35 -12.48
C SER A 60 6.52 8.54 -11.72
N ARG A 61 6.09 8.77 -10.49
CA ARG A 61 6.49 9.94 -9.69
C ARG A 61 6.79 9.57 -8.24
N VAL A 62 7.68 10.36 -7.64
CA VAL A 62 7.88 10.41 -6.19
C VAL A 62 7.34 11.74 -5.67
N ALA A 63 6.88 11.70 -4.41
CA ALA A 63 6.56 12.88 -3.64
C ALA A 63 7.71 13.14 -2.67
N GLU A 64 8.32 14.32 -2.78
CA GLU A 64 9.36 14.81 -1.89
C GLU A 64 8.78 15.90 -0.99
N LEU A 65 9.00 15.80 0.32
CA LEU A 65 8.64 16.82 1.30
C LEU A 65 9.89 17.17 2.12
N ASP A 66 10.29 18.44 2.07
CA ASP A 66 11.45 18.95 2.80
C ASP A 66 12.73 18.13 2.55
N GLY A 67 12.99 17.76 1.29
CA GLY A 67 14.15 16.97 0.89
C GLY A 67 14.05 15.46 1.16
N LYS A 68 12.90 14.97 1.65
CA LYS A 68 12.68 13.55 1.96
C LYS A 68 11.63 12.95 1.05
N ILE A 69 11.85 11.74 0.55
CA ILE A 69 10.82 10.98 -0.16
C ILE A 69 9.76 10.54 0.85
N VAL A 70 8.51 10.88 0.58
CA VAL A 70 7.34 10.62 1.44
C VAL A 70 6.20 9.91 0.71
N GLY A 71 6.36 9.67 -0.59
CA GLY A 71 5.41 8.91 -1.38
C GLY A 71 5.93 8.55 -2.76
N ALA A 72 5.30 7.58 -3.38
CA ALA A 72 5.68 7.05 -4.68
C ALA A 72 4.47 6.48 -5.42
N ALA A 73 4.39 6.70 -6.72
CA ALA A 73 3.42 6.10 -7.62
C ALA A 73 4.14 5.59 -8.85
N PHE A 74 4.17 4.27 -9.03
CA PHE A 74 4.88 3.61 -10.13
C PHE A 74 3.90 3.00 -11.11
N TYR A 75 4.32 2.99 -12.38
CA TYR A 75 3.52 2.53 -13.49
C TYR A 75 4.29 1.57 -14.38
N THR A 76 3.61 0.51 -14.81
CA THR A 76 4.06 -0.36 -15.90
C THR A 76 3.03 -0.38 -17.01
N ARG A 77 3.43 -0.83 -18.20
CA ARG A 77 2.50 -1.28 -19.22
C ARG A 77 1.74 -2.49 -18.70
N ALA A 78 0.53 -2.60 -19.20
CA ALA A 78 -0.38 -3.71 -19.00
C ALA A 78 -1.28 -3.81 -20.23
N TRP A 79 -2.08 -4.88 -20.30
CA TRP A 79 -2.94 -5.13 -21.46
C TRP A 79 -4.33 -5.54 -21.06
N ILE A 80 -5.30 -5.15 -21.89
CA ILE A 80 -6.63 -5.76 -21.93
C ILE A 80 -6.67 -6.59 -23.21
N VAL A 81 -6.79 -7.90 -23.05
CA VAL A 81 -6.71 -8.86 -24.14
C VAL A 81 -8.11 -9.35 -24.48
N SER A 82 -8.54 -9.09 -25.72
CA SER A 82 -9.85 -9.50 -26.19
C SER A 82 -9.93 -11.01 -26.44
N LYS A 83 -11.15 -11.53 -26.61
CA LYS A 83 -11.38 -12.93 -27.02
C LYS A 83 -10.72 -13.28 -28.35
N ASP A 84 -10.54 -12.30 -29.22
CA ASP A 84 -9.87 -12.44 -30.52
C ASP A 84 -8.35 -12.21 -30.42
N SER A 85 -7.79 -12.22 -29.21
CA SER A 85 -6.36 -12.03 -28.90
C SER A 85 -5.81 -10.65 -29.30
N VAL A 86 -6.66 -9.64 -29.45
CA VAL A 86 -6.22 -8.24 -29.61
C VAL A 86 -5.75 -7.71 -28.26
N ARG A 87 -4.48 -7.31 -28.17
CA ARG A 87 -3.88 -6.74 -26.94
C ARG A 87 -3.93 -5.22 -27.00
N ASN A 88 -4.76 -4.61 -26.16
CA ASN A 88 -4.84 -3.16 -26.03
C ASN A 88 -3.98 -2.71 -24.85
N GLU A 89 -2.99 -1.86 -25.10
CA GLU A 89 -2.09 -1.35 -24.06
C GLU A 89 -2.82 -0.35 -23.14
N VAL A 90 -2.60 -0.51 -21.84
CA VAL A 90 -3.04 0.38 -20.76
C VAL A 90 -1.89 0.55 -19.76
N ALA A 91 -2.02 1.48 -18.81
CA ALA A 91 -1.03 1.64 -17.75
C ALA A 91 -1.54 1.05 -16.44
N MET A 92 -0.74 0.22 -15.77
CA MET A 92 -1.04 -0.28 -14.43
C MET A 92 -0.43 0.63 -13.37
N LEU A 93 -1.23 1.17 -12.44
CA LEU A 93 -0.75 1.86 -11.25
C LEU A 93 -0.47 0.84 -10.15
N GLY A 94 0.80 0.71 -9.76
CA GLY A 94 1.20 -0.15 -8.65
C GLY A 94 2.72 -0.24 -8.52
N PRO A 95 3.29 -0.02 -7.31
CA PRO A 95 2.60 0.40 -6.09
C PRO A 95 2.29 1.91 -6.06
N LEU A 96 1.27 2.27 -5.27
CA LEU A 96 1.10 3.61 -4.70
C LEU A 96 1.43 3.51 -3.20
N ALA A 97 2.53 4.14 -2.79
CA ALA A 97 3.00 4.14 -1.42
C ALA A 97 3.04 5.56 -0.85
N VAL A 98 2.68 5.71 0.41
CA VAL A 98 2.83 6.94 1.19
C VAL A 98 3.49 6.58 2.51
N GLU A 99 4.37 7.44 3.01
CA GLU A 99 4.95 7.29 4.34
C GLU A 99 3.83 7.18 5.39
N PRO A 100 3.71 6.05 6.11
CA PRO A 100 2.61 5.83 7.06
C PRO A 100 2.44 6.94 8.10
N THR A 101 3.53 7.56 8.57
CA THR A 101 3.46 8.66 9.54
C THR A 101 2.97 9.99 8.95
N LEU A 102 2.78 10.05 7.63
CA LEU A 102 2.25 11.19 6.89
C LEU A 102 0.93 10.87 6.15
N GLU A 103 0.36 9.68 6.38
CA GLU A 103 -0.98 9.35 5.89
C GLU A 103 -2.03 10.36 6.39
N GLY A 104 -3.14 10.48 5.65
CA GLY A 104 -4.19 11.46 5.94
C GLY A 104 -3.88 12.90 5.50
N ASN A 105 -2.69 13.18 4.96
CA ASN A 105 -2.31 14.51 4.43
C ASN A 105 -2.43 14.65 2.90
N ASN A 106 -3.22 13.79 2.25
CA ASN A 106 -3.51 13.82 0.81
C ASN A 106 -2.31 13.63 -0.15
N ILE A 107 -1.13 13.19 0.32
CA ILE A 107 0.05 12.92 -0.54
C ILE A 107 -0.29 11.93 -1.66
N GLY A 108 -0.95 10.82 -1.33
CA GLY A 108 -1.37 9.82 -2.33
C GLY A 108 -2.34 10.38 -3.37
N GLY A 109 -3.23 11.28 -2.97
CA GLY A 109 -4.15 11.95 -3.90
C GLY A 109 -3.43 12.90 -4.86
N VAL A 110 -2.45 13.67 -4.35
CA VAL A 110 -1.60 14.54 -5.17
C VAL A 110 -0.84 13.72 -6.22
N LEU A 111 -0.25 12.58 -5.82
CA LEU A 111 0.41 11.65 -6.73
C LEU A 111 -0.56 11.15 -7.81
N ILE A 112 -1.74 10.64 -7.43
CA ILE A 112 -2.75 10.13 -8.38
C ILE A 112 -3.14 11.19 -9.41
N TYR A 113 -3.44 12.42 -8.97
CA TYR A 113 -3.87 13.47 -9.90
C TYR A 113 -2.76 13.85 -10.89
N GLU A 114 -1.52 13.96 -10.43
CA GLU A 114 -0.39 14.28 -11.29
C GLU A 114 -0.10 13.14 -12.28
N THR A 115 -0.13 11.88 -11.83
CA THR A 115 0.13 10.74 -12.72
C THR A 115 -1.01 10.48 -13.70
N ILE A 116 -2.28 10.76 -13.35
CA ILE A 116 -3.40 10.79 -14.31
C ILE A 116 -3.15 11.84 -15.40
N ARG A 117 -2.75 13.06 -15.03
CA ARG A 117 -2.43 14.13 -15.99
C ARG A 117 -1.35 13.69 -16.96
N LEU A 118 -0.26 13.12 -16.45
CA LEU A 118 0.87 12.65 -17.24
C LEU A 118 0.50 11.46 -18.14
N ALA A 119 -0.27 10.50 -17.64
CA ALA A 119 -0.74 9.36 -18.43
C ALA A 119 -1.56 9.83 -19.64
N LYS A 120 -2.41 10.85 -19.46
CA LYS A 120 -3.16 11.48 -20.55
C LYS A 120 -2.24 12.16 -21.56
N GLU A 121 -1.22 12.89 -21.11
CA GLU A 121 -0.28 13.61 -21.98
C GLU A 121 0.54 12.68 -22.88
N VAL A 122 0.87 11.49 -22.39
CA VAL A 122 1.63 10.49 -23.14
C VAL A 122 0.73 9.53 -23.94
N GLY A 123 -0.58 9.78 -23.97
CA GLY A 123 -1.53 9.07 -24.83
C GLY A 123 -2.00 7.70 -24.32
N ILE A 124 -1.88 7.41 -23.02
CA ILE A 124 -2.43 6.18 -22.45
C ILE A 124 -3.95 6.22 -22.53
N ALA A 125 -4.57 5.11 -22.97
CA ALA A 125 -6.02 5.00 -23.11
C ALA A 125 -6.75 4.90 -21.76
N GLY A 126 -6.16 4.20 -20.79
CA GLY A 126 -6.67 4.14 -19.43
C GLY A 126 -5.67 3.62 -18.43
N ILE A 127 -5.94 3.89 -17.15
CA ILE A 127 -5.17 3.36 -16.02
C ILE A 127 -5.96 2.24 -15.38
N ILE A 128 -5.28 1.20 -14.93
CA ILE A 128 -5.86 0.09 -14.17
C ILE A 128 -5.07 -0.16 -12.89
N LEU A 129 -5.70 -0.75 -11.88
CA LEU A 129 -5.05 -1.14 -10.64
C LEU A 129 -5.83 -2.24 -9.91
N CYS A 130 -5.13 -2.94 -9.03
CA CYS A 130 -5.72 -3.73 -7.95
C CYS A 130 -5.51 -2.97 -6.63
N GLY A 131 -6.59 -2.63 -5.91
CA GLY A 131 -6.47 -1.83 -4.70
C GLY A 131 -7.75 -1.65 -3.89
N GLU A 132 -7.71 -0.78 -2.89
CA GLU A 132 -8.79 -0.58 -1.93
C GLU A 132 -10.09 -0.04 -2.58
N PRO A 133 -11.21 -0.80 -2.55
CA PRO A 133 -12.46 -0.42 -3.22
C PRO A 133 -13.06 0.91 -2.73
N GLY A 134 -12.77 1.30 -1.48
CA GLY A 134 -13.25 2.55 -0.90
C GLY A 134 -12.33 3.76 -1.11
N TYR A 135 -11.11 3.58 -1.63
CA TYR A 135 -10.13 4.66 -1.77
C TYR A 135 -10.14 5.27 -3.17
N TYR A 136 -9.93 4.45 -4.20
CA TYR A 136 -9.72 4.92 -5.56
C TYR A 136 -10.96 5.54 -6.24
N PRO A 137 -12.22 5.12 -5.95
CA PRO A 137 -13.39 5.79 -6.52
C PRO A 137 -13.50 7.28 -6.17
N LYS A 138 -12.87 7.74 -5.08
CA LYS A 138 -12.79 9.17 -4.72
C LYS A 138 -12.08 10.01 -5.78
N PHE A 139 -11.22 9.39 -6.60
CA PHE A 139 -10.49 10.04 -7.69
C PHE A 139 -11.15 9.82 -9.06
N GLY A 140 -12.26 9.09 -9.12
CA GLY A 140 -12.99 8.79 -10.36
C GLY A 140 -12.69 7.42 -10.98
N PHE A 141 -11.93 6.55 -10.30
CA PHE A 141 -11.80 5.16 -10.71
C PHE A 141 -13.14 4.41 -10.60
N LYS A 142 -13.34 3.45 -11.50
CA LYS A 142 -14.56 2.64 -11.64
C LYS A 142 -14.21 1.17 -11.67
N LEU A 143 -15.17 0.29 -11.42
CA LEU A 143 -14.93 -1.15 -11.46
C LEU A 143 -14.59 -1.60 -12.88
N MET A 144 -13.60 -2.47 -13.03
CA MET A 144 -13.24 -3.06 -14.33
C MET A 144 -14.42 -3.80 -14.98
N GLN A 145 -15.25 -4.46 -14.17
CA GLN A 145 -16.42 -5.20 -14.66
C GLN A 145 -17.45 -4.31 -15.37
N ASP A 146 -17.53 -3.01 -15.02
CA ASP A 146 -18.43 -2.05 -15.68
C ASP A 146 -18.07 -1.83 -17.16
N PHE A 147 -16.84 -2.20 -17.54
CA PHE A 147 -16.31 -2.14 -18.90
C PHE A 147 -16.18 -3.51 -19.55
N GLY A 148 -16.62 -4.59 -18.88
CA GLY A 148 -16.43 -5.96 -19.35
C GLY A 148 -14.96 -6.41 -19.32
N ILE A 149 -14.21 -5.94 -18.33
CA ILE A 149 -12.84 -6.33 -18.06
C ILE A 149 -12.80 -7.25 -16.83
N THR A 150 -12.13 -8.39 -16.93
CA THR A 150 -12.02 -9.43 -15.90
C THR A 150 -10.57 -9.83 -15.63
N ASP A 151 -10.32 -10.75 -14.70
CA ASP A 151 -9.07 -11.52 -14.69
C ASP A 151 -9.02 -12.55 -15.84
N ALA A 152 -7.92 -13.30 -15.91
CA ALA A 152 -7.72 -14.36 -16.92
C ALA A 152 -8.72 -15.52 -16.83
N ASP A 153 -9.33 -15.74 -15.65
CA ASP A 153 -10.31 -16.79 -15.39
C ASP A 153 -11.76 -16.30 -15.56
N GLY A 154 -11.96 -15.02 -15.91
CA GLY A 154 -13.27 -14.39 -16.10
C GLY A 154 -13.91 -13.87 -14.82
N ASN A 155 -13.19 -13.83 -13.70
CA ASN A 155 -13.68 -13.30 -12.44
C ASN A 155 -13.58 -11.78 -12.38
N SER A 156 -14.41 -11.19 -11.52
CA SER A 156 -14.40 -9.76 -11.20
C SER A 156 -14.29 -9.57 -9.71
N TYR A 157 -13.56 -8.55 -9.29
CA TYR A 157 -13.31 -8.22 -7.90
C TYR A 157 -13.53 -6.73 -7.67
N ASP A 158 -14.06 -6.36 -6.51
CA ASP A 158 -14.23 -4.95 -6.13
C ASP A 158 -12.90 -4.17 -6.07
N ALA A 159 -11.79 -4.91 -5.92
CA ALA A 159 -10.46 -4.35 -5.91
C ALA A 159 -9.94 -3.99 -7.32
N TYR A 160 -10.55 -4.52 -8.38
CA TYR A 160 -10.12 -4.30 -9.76
C TYR A 160 -10.78 -3.05 -10.33
N LEU A 161 -9.98 -2.00 -10.45
CA LEU A 161 -10.45 -0.66 -10.76
C LEU A 161 -9.72 -0.10 -11.97
N CYS A 162 -10.41 0.76 -12.71
CA CYS A 162 -9.89 1.42 -13.90
C CYS A 162 -10.29 2.89 -13.98
N TYR A 163 -9.52 3.67 -14.75
CA TYR A 163 -9.76 5.07 -15.05
C TYR A 163 -9.62 5.27 -16.56
N PRO A 164 -10.74 5.43 -17.30
CA PRO A 164 -10.71 5.78 -18.72
C PRO A 164 -10.08 7.16 -18.94
N LEU A 165 -9.09 7.28 -19.83
CA LEU A 165 -8.42 8.54 -20.16
C LEU A 165 -8.82 9.10 -21.54
N ASN A 166 -9.33 8.26 -22.43
CA ASN A 166 -9.82 8.64 -23.76
C ASN A 166 -11.10 7.87 -24.15
N GLU A 167 -11.62 8.15 -25.34
CA GLU A 167 -12.84 7.53 -25.88
C GLU A 167 -12.65 6.07 -26.34
N GLU A 168 -11.40 5.63 -26.51
CA GLU A 168 -11.09 4.27 -26.95
C GLU A 168 -11.22 3.25 -25.82
N PHE A 169 -10.78 3.61 -24.61
CA PHE A 169 -10.74 2.68 -23.47
C PHE A 169 -12.06 1.94 -23.20
N PRO A 170 -13.25 2.57 -23.26
CA PRO A 170 -14.52 1.84 -23.05
C PRO A 170 -14.80 0.73 -24.08
N THR A 171 -14.06 0.70 -25.20
CA THR A 171 -14.16 -0.36 -26.20
C THR A 171 -13.28 -1.56 -25.87
N TYR A 172 -12.33 -1.43 -24.95
CA TYR A 172 -11.40 -2.49 -24.56
C TYR A 172 -12.13 -3.47 -23.63
N LYS A 173 -12.35 -4.70 -24.10
CA LYS A 173 -13.06 -5.76 -23.38
C LYS A 173 -12.23 -7.03 -23.38
N GLY A 174 -12.32 -7.81 -22.31
CA GLY A 174 -11.60 -9.08 -22.17
C GLY A 174 -10.90 -9.20 -20.83
N HIS A 175 -9.80 -9.95 -20.76
CA HIS A 175 -9.07 -10.11 -19.50
C HIS A 175 -7.91 -9.13 -19.39
N PHE A 176 -7.63 -8.71 -18.17
CA PHE A 176 -6.48 -7.91 -17.80
C PHE A 176 -5.23 -8.81 -17.67
N GLU A 177 -4.12 -8.38 -18.28
CA GLU A 177 -2.78 -8.94 -18.11
C GLU A 177 -1.82 -7.86 -17.60
N GLU A 178 -1.14 -8.15 -16.50
CA GLU A 178 -0.05 -7.33 -15.98
C GLU A 178 1.29 -7.64 -16.68
N SER A 179 2.32 -6.87 -16.34
CA SER A 179 3.68 -7.14 -16.81
C SER A 179 4.14 -8.52 -16.32
N PRO A 180 4.66 -9.41 -17.18
CA PRO A 180 5.13 -10.74 -16.77
C PRO A 180 6.31 -10.66 -15.78
N ASP A 181 7.02 -9.52 -15.72
CA ASP A 181 8.07 -9.31 -14.72
C ASP A 181 7.55 -9.35 -13.27
N PHE A 182 6.24 -9.19 -13.04
CA PHE A 182 5.67 -9.24 -11.69
C PHE A 182 5.80 -10.63 -11.05
N GLU A 183 5.96 -11.70 -11.83
CA GLU A 183 6.31 -13.03 -11.33
C GLU A 183 7.64 -13.04 -10.54
N LYS A 184 8.52 -12.04 -10.75
CA LYS A 184 9.82 -11.90 -10.07
C LYS A 184 9.72 -11.21 -8.71
N ILE A 185 8.57 -10.59 -8.38
CA ILE A 185 8.39 -9.83 -7.14
C ILE A 185 8.57 -10.73 -5.91
N GLU A 186 8.09 -11.97 -6.01
CA GLU A 186 8.08 -12.93 -4.91
C GLU A 186 9.30 -13.87 -4.91
N ASP A 187 10.32 -13.61 -5.74
CA ASP A 187 11.54 -14.42 -5.76
C ASP A 187 12.19 -14.47 -4.36
N PRO A 188 12.29 -15.66 -3.72
CA PRO A 188 12.72 -15.76 -2.33
C PRO A 188 14.16 -15.27 -2.11
N VAL A 189 15.04 -15.44 -3.10
CA VAL A 189 16.45 -15.05 -3.02
C VAL A 189 16.58 -13.53 -3.06
N ALA A 190 15.86 -12.88 -3.98
CA ALA A 190 15.77 -11.43 -4.07
C ALA A 190 15.19 -10.83 -2.78
N LEU A 191 14.09 -11.40 -2.27
CA LEU A 191 13.43 -10.97 -1.04
C LEU A 191 14.35 -11.12 0.19
N GLU A 192 15.10 -12.22 0.31
CA GLU A 192 16.05 -12.40 1.40
C GLU A 192 17.19 -11.35 1.34
N LYS A 193 17.68 -11.07 0.12
CA LYS A 193 18.76 -10.10 -0.09
C LYS A 193 18.30 -8.68 0.26
N ILE A 194 17.19 -8.22 -0.30
CA ILE A 194 16.68 -6.87 -0.08
C ILE A 194 16.26 -6.66 1.38
N SER A 195 15.69 -7.68 2.04
CA SER A 195 15.30 -7.58 3.46
C SER A 195 16.48 -7.27 4.39
N LYS A 196 17.72 -7.61 4.01
CA LYS A 196 18.93 -7.29 4.80
C LYS A 196 19.38 -5.84 4.65
N GLU A 197 18.87 -5.12 3.65
CA GLU A 197 19.21 -3.73 3.37
C GLU A 197 18.34 -2.74 4.17
N PHE A 198 17.24 -3.22 4.78
CA PHE A 198 16.27 -2.39 5.48
C PHE A 198 16.14 -2.78 6.97
N PRO A 199 15.64 -1.86 7.83
CA PRO A 199 15.38 -2.19 9.23
C PRO A 199 14.40 -3.35 9.39
N ALA A 200 14.65 -4.20 10.38
CA ALA A 200 13.74 -5.28 10.72
C ALA A 200 12.53 -4.72 11.50
N TYR A 201 11.32 -4.94 10.97
CA TYR A 201 10.08 -4.57 11.63
C TYR A 201 9.32 -5.79 12.16
N ARG A 202 8.52 -5.57 13.20
CA ARG A 202 7.70 -6.62 13.82
C ARG A 202 6.71 -7.17 12.80
N LYS A 203 6.73 -8.48 12.58
CA LYS A 203 5.73 -9.18 11.76
C LYS A 203 4.55 -9.59 12.63
N VAL A 204 3.35 -9.37 12.12
CA VAL A 204 2.11 -9.72 12.80
C VAL A 204 1.30 -10.61 11.88
N LYS A 205 0.73 -11.70 12.41
CA LYS A 205 -0.19 -12.60 11.69
C LYS A 205 -1.50 -12.67 12.45
N VAL A 206 -2.59 -12.41 11.75
CA VAL A 206 -3.96 -12.52 12.28
C VAL A 206 -4.67 -13.74 11.69
N GLN A 207 -5.78 -14.15 12.30
CA GLN A 207 -6.49 -15.37 11.91
C GLN A 207 -7.15 -15.23 10.52
N GLU A 208 -7.79 -14.11 10.23
CA GLU A 208 -8.41 -13.80 8.94
C GLU A 208 -8.44 -12.28 8.68
N GLY A 209 -8.40 -11.91 7.39
CA GLY A 209 -8.58 -10.54 6.90
C GLY A 209 -7.30 -9.71 6.73
N PHE A 210 -7.46 -8.55 6.10
CA PHE A 210 -6.40 -7.53 5.98
C PHE A 210 -6.06 -6.94 7.34
N MET A 211 -4.77 -6.73 7.59
CA MET A 211 -4.29 -6.24 8.88
C MET A 211 -4.36 -4.72 8.99
N GLN A 212 -4.29 -4.02 7.86
CA GLN A 212 -4.48 -2.58 7.73
C GLN A 212 -5.42 -2.31 6.56
N ILE A 213 -6.58 -1.73 6.86
CA ILE A 213 -7.57 -1.23 5.90
C ILE A 213 -7.62 0.30 6.03
N PHE A 214 -8.10 1.00 5.01
CA PHE A 214 -8.16 2.47 5.01
C PHE A 214 -8.72 3.03 6.34
N ASN A 215 -7.99 3.95 6.99
CA ASN A 215 -8.25 4.54 8.31
C ASN A 215 -8.07 3.61 9.55
N GLN A 216 -7.49 2.42 9.40
CA GLN A 216 -7.08 1.57 10.51
C GLN A 216 -5.60 1.24 10.45
N HIS A 217 -4.92 1.42 11.57
CA HIS A 217 -3.48 1.24 11.69
C HIS A 217 -3.19 0.11 12.67
N LEU A 218 -2.04 -0.53 12.47
CA LEU A 218 -1.52 -1.55 13.38
C LEU A 218 -0.39 -0.95 14.21
N GLY A 219 -0.51 -1.03 15.53
CA GLY A 219 0.49 -0.53 16.46
C GLY A 219 0.72 -1.49 17.64
N VAL A 220 1.67 -1.14 18.50
CA VAL A 220 1.97 -1.89 19.73
C VAL A 220 1.76 -0.99 20.93
N VAL A 221 1.00 -1.44 21.93
CA VAL A 221 0.89 -0.68 23.19
C VAL A 221 2.25 -0.69 23.89
N GLU A 222 2.85 0.48 24.06
CA GLU A 222 4.14 0.64 24.73
C GLU A 222 3.96 0.81 26.25
N SER A 223 2.98 1.62 26.66
CA SER A 223 2.69 1.86 28.07
C SER A 223 1.21 2.18 28.28
N VAL A 224 0.75 1.97 29.53
CA VAL A 224 -0.63 2.21 29.96
C VAL A 224 -0.60 3.13 31.17
N ASN A 225 -1.25 4.29 31.06
CA ASN A 225 -1.31 5.31 32.10
C ASN A 225 -2.79 5.62 32.39
N GLY A 226 -3.38 4.85 33.31
CA GLY A 226 -4.82 4.94 33.59
C GLY A 226 -5.65 4.55 32.36
N GLU A 227 -6.42 5.49 31.82
CA GLU A 227 -7.28 5.29 30.64
C GLU A 227 -6.58 5.57 29.30
N ILE A 228 -5.31 6.01 29.33
CA ILE A 228 -4.51 6.33 28.15
C ILE A 228 -3.56 5.17 27.85
N PHE A 229 -3.67 4.67 26.62
CA PHE A 229 -2.82 3.63 26.06
C PHE A 229 -1.89 4.29 25.05
N ASN A 230 -0.60 4.35 25.34
CA ASN A 230 0.38 4.91 24.41
C ASN A 230 0.72 3.84 23.38
N VAL A 231 0.21 4.00 22.16
CA VAL A 231 0.42 3.07 21.05
C VAL A 231 1.62 3.54 20.23
N ARG A 232 2.65 2.71 20.15
CA ARG A 232 3.75 2.92 19.22
C ARG A 232 3.29 2.57 17.81
N TYR A 233 3.41 3.54 16.91
CA TYR A 233 3.17 3.41 15.48
C TYR A 233 4.38 4.00 14.76
N TRP A 234 5.23 3.12 14.23
CA TRP A 234 6.56 3.50 13.75
C TRP A 234 7.35 4.25 14.83
N GLU A 235 7.94 5.40 14.49
CA GLU A 235 8.61 6.30 15.42
C GLU A 235 7.66 7.08 16.34
N LEU A 236 6.35 7.12 16.02
CA LEU A 236 5.37 7.89 16.76
C LEU A 236 4.88 7.14 18.00
N LEU A 237 4.66 7.88 19.07
CA LEU A 237 3.95 7.42 20.25
C LEU A 237 2.61 8.15 20.35
N ILE A 238 1.53 7.43 20.04
CA ILE A 238 0.20 8.00 19.87
C ILE A 238 -0.64 7.68 21.11
N PRO A 239 -1.11 8.69 21.87
CA PRO A 239 -2.01 8.46 22.99
C PRO A 239 -3.39 8.06 22.46
N CYS A 240 -3.85 6.88 22.87
CA CYS A 240 -5.15 6.34 22.49
C CYS A 240 -6.02 6.06 23.72
N ARG A 241 -7.34 6.19 23.54
CA ARG A 241 -8.33 5.57 24.44
C ARG A 241 -8.89 4.29 23.83
N LEU A 242 -9.65 3.53 24.58
CA LEU A 242 -10.40 2.40 24.00
C LEU A 242 -11.63 2.92 23.25
N ALA A 243 -11.92 2.32 22.10
CA ALA A 243 -13.21 2.50 21.46
C ALA A 243 -14.34 1.95 22.36
N GLU A 244 -15.53 2.53 22.22
CA GLU A 244 -16.70 2.09 22.97
C GLU A 244 -17.02 0.62 22.68
N GLY A 245 -17.34 -0.14 23.72
CA GLY A 245 -17.69 -1.57 23.61
C GLY A 245 -16.50 -2.53 23.45
N LEU A 246 -15.25 -2.05 23.45
CA LEU A 246 -14.08 -2.93 23.43
C LEU A 246 -13.96 -3.68 24.77
N LYS A 247 -14.18 -5.00 24.75
CA LYS A 247 -14.16 -5.85 25.96
C LYS A 247 -12.75 -6.22 26.42
N GLN A 248 -11.81 -6.35 25.48
CA GLN A 248 -10.45 -6.78 25.79
C GLN A 248 -9.58 -5.56 26.10
N LEU A 249 -8.99 -5.55 27.31
CA LEU A 249 -8.03 -4.55 27.73
C LEU A 249 -6.63 -4.92 27.21
N PRO A 250 -5.99 -4.07 26.38
CA PRO A 250 -4.61 -4.30 25.98
C PRO A 250 -3.65 -3.94 27.13
N ALA A 251 -2.53 -4.64 27.19
CA ALA A 251 -1.41 -4.34 28.09
C ALA A 251 -0.17 -3.96 27.27
N ALA A 252 0.89 -3.48 27.93
CA ALA A 252 2.18 -3.24 27.28
C ALA A 252 2.66 -4.49 26.52
N GLY A 253 3.08 -4.29 25.27
CA GLY A 253 3.44 -5.35 24.31
C GLY A 253 2.29 -5.89 23.46
N SER A 254 1.04 -5.49 23.70
CA SER A 254 -0.10 -5.94 22.89
C SER A 254 -0.07 -5.32 21.50
N ASP A 255 -0.20 -6.15 20.45
CA ASP A 255 -0.52 -5.67 19.11
C ASP A 255 -1.98 -5.18 19.09
N VAL A 256 -2.25 -4.02 18.50
CA VAL A 256 -3.58 -3.39 18.47
C VAL A 256 -3.88 -2.79 17.10
N GLN A 257 -5.14 -2.88 16.69
CA GLN A 257 -5.67 -2.00 15.65
C GLN A 257 -6.21 -0.73 16.30
N PHE A 258 -5.94 0.41 15.68
CA PHE A 258 -6.37 1.71 16.18
C PHE A 258 -6.66 2.70 15.03
N ILE A 259 -7.55 3.64 15.32
CA ILE A 259 -7.82 4.80 14.47
C ILE A 259 -6.95 5.95 15.00
N TRP A 260 -6.09 6.47 14.14
CA TRP A 260 -5.28 7.65 14.43
C TRP A 260 -6.01 8.92 13.97
N ASN A 261 -6.18 9.88 14.86
CA ASN A 261 -6.72 11.19 14.53
C ASN A 261 -5.60 12.24 14.40
N HIS A 262 -5.14 12.46 13.17
CA HIS A 262 -4.05 13.37 12.84
C HIS A 262 -4.37 14.87 13.10
N LYS A 263 -5.65 15.23 13.29
CA LYS A 263 -6.12 16.63 13.41
C LYS A 263 -6.36 17.06 14.85
N GLY A 264 -5.76 16.35 15.81
CA GLY A 264 -5.82 16.70 17.24
C GLY A 264 -7.08 16.23 17.97
N GLY A 265 -7.90 15.39 17.35
CA GLY A 265 -8.94 14.67 18.07
C GLY A 265 -8.39 13.41 18.75
N GLU A 266 -9.26 12.72 19.48
CA GLU A 266 -8.88 11.51 20.21
C GLU A 266 -8.66 10.31 19.27
N SER A 267 -7.52 9.63 19.46
CA SER A 267 -7.22 8.36 18.79
C SER A 267 -7.76 7.19 19.60
N LYS A 268 -8.21 6.13 18.93
CA LYS A 268 -8.94 5.03 19.59
C LYS A 268 -8.42 3.66 19.19
N ILE A 269 -8.13 2.81 20.18
CA ILE A 269 -7.90 1.38 19.97
C ILE A 269 -9.24 0.73 19.67
N THR A 270 -9.36 0.11 18.50
CA THR A 270 -10.60 -0.53 18.03
C THR A 270 -10.58 -2.04 18.22
N LYS A 271 -9.40 -2.64 18.32
CA LYS A 271 -9.25 -4.09 18.50
C LYS A 271 -7.90 -4.43 19.11
N VAL A 272 -7.89 -5.42 20.01
CA VAL A 272 -6.65 -6.07 20.46
C VAL A 272 -6.38 -7.25 19.54
N ILE A 273 -5.15 -7.35 19.05
CA ILE A 273 -4.74 -8.33 18.05
C ILE A 273 -3.98 -9.47 18.72
N LYS A 274 -4.42 -10.69 18.44
CA LYS A 274 -3.69 -11.90 18.78
C LYS A 274 -2.71 -12.23 17.66
N ASN A 275 -1.42 -12.03 17.88
CA ASN A 275 -0.38 -12.35 16.90
C ASN A 275 -0.06 -13.86 16.90
N LEU A 276 -0.49 -14.54 15.84
CA LEU A 276 -0.37 -16.00 15.72
C LEU A 276 1.09 -16.47 15.58
N LEU A 277 2.02 -15.60 15.17
CA LEU A 277 3.44 -15.96 15.06
C LEU A 277 4.11 -16.15 16.43
N GLU A 278 3.59 -15.53 17.49
CA GLU A 278 4.14 -15.71 18.84
C GLU A 278 3.75 -17.06 19.44
N ASP A 279 2.56 -17.55 19.10
CA ASP A 279 2.08 -18.87 19.53
C ASP A 279 2.86 -19.99 18.82
N GLU A 280 3.14 -19.82 17.52
CA GLU A 280 3.98 -20.75 16.75
C GLU A 280 5.38 -20.88 17.37
N LYS A 281 6.02 -19.77 17.77
CA LYS A 281 7.33 -19.77 18.46
C LYS A 281 7.28 -20.44 19.83
N LYS A 282 6.22 -20.21 20.63
CA LYS A 282 6.03 -20.86 21.94
C LYS A 282 5.83 -22.37 21.80
N CYS A 283 5.09 -22.83 20.79
CA CYS A 283 4.91 -24.26 20.49
C CYS A 283 6.22 -24.94 20.06
N VAL A 284 7.05 -24.28 19.25
CA VAL A 284 8.38 -24.80 18.86
C VAL A 284 9.31 -24.87 20.07
N ASN A 285 9.31 -23.86 20.94
CA ASN A 285 10.16 -23.85 22.13
C ASN A 285 9.74 -24.91 23.17
N ARG A 286 8.42 -25.17 23.35
CA ARG A 286 7.95 -26.30 24.19
C ARG A 286 8.43 -27.63 23.64
N ARG A 287 8.29 -27.87 22.33
CA ARG A 287 8.80 -29.08 21.67
C ARG A 287 10.33 -29.21 21.70
N LYS A 288 11.11 -28.17 21.99
CA LYS A 288 12.56 -28.31 22.21
C LYS A 288 12.90 -28.66 23.65
N ASN A 289 12.08 -28.23 24.61
CA ASN A 289 12.28 -28.52 26.03
C ASN A 289 11.73 -29.90 26.43
N ASP A 290 10.77 -30.46 25.70
CA ASP A 290 10.24 -31.81 25.95
C ASP A 290 11.17 -32.94 25.46
N TYR A 291 12.29 -32.59 24.81
CA TYR A 291 13.34 -33.52 24.34
C TYR A 291 14.72 -33.21 24.94
N ALA A 292 14.77 -32.43 26.02
CA ALA A 292 15.98 -32.13 26.78
C ALA A 292 15.98 -32.85 28.14
#